data_AF-A0A7S1Y5F5-F1
#
_entry.id   AF-A0A7S1Y5F5-F1
#
_cell.length_a   1.000
_cell.length_b   1.000
_cell.length_c   1.000
_cell.angle_alpha   90.00
_cell.angle_beta   90.00
_cell.angle_gamma   90.00
#
_symmetry.space_group_name_H-M   'P 1'
#
loop_
_entity.id
_entity.type
_entity.pdbx_description
1 polymer ?
#
loop_
_entity_poly.entity_id
_entity_poly.type
_entity_poly.pdbx_seq_one_letter_code
_entity_poly.pdbx_strand_id
1 'polypeptide(L)'
;MKHLFLVLLETVASYARLVLLIDDIQWTDDGSLDLLRFFTVDKTITNMVVIMSYRDSEVQPSLEKYLQDCQSSRGDMLERIHLGHLTEESVNEMLSHFLELRLEETSDLAELIHGRTKGNAFFATQFLQSLQDKDLLTYCTSTFKWTWDLERVRESTSVCENVVDLVKGRIDNLPSEARRIIQLAACVGSHFRTDVLEGVVKHILTEKQQHVFLFKELNGVDVVAVLQLLKTYGLIEGTKNGWHKFVHDRVQQASYSLLEEGSTQDHLHCQIGLYLRTTLHSLGSNAEDWLLFATVDQLNKASKTLAPAL
;
A
#
# COMPACT_ATOMS: atom_id res chain seq x y z
N MET A 1 29.28 2.42 -7.16
CA MET A 1 28.31 3.29 -6.45
C MET A 1 28.47 3.25 -4.94
N LYS A 2 28.49 2.08 -4.29
CA LYS A 2 28.61 1.91 -2.81
C LYS A 2 29.65 2.84 -2.15
N HIS A 3 30.91 2.80 -2.60
CA HIS A 3 32.00 3.59 -1.99
C HIS A 3 31.79 5.12 -2.03
N LEU A 4 31.30 5.67 -3.15
CA LEU A 4 31.03 7.10 -3.29
C LEU A 4 29.90 7.58 -2.35
N PHE A 5 28.87 6.75 -2.17
CA PHE A 5 27.77 7.05 -1.27
C PHE A 5 28.22 7.04 0.20
N LEU A 6 29.08 6.08 0.58
CA LEU A 6 29.68 6.04 1.91
C LEU A 6 30.50 7.31 2.20
N VAL A 7 31.41 7.67 1.28
CA VAL A 7 32.25 8.87 1.41
C VAL A 7 31.40 10.14 1.50
N LEU A 8 30.32 10.24 0.72
CA LEU A 8 29.41 11.37 0.80
C LEU A 8 28.77 11.48 2.19
N LEU A 9 28.23 10.39 2.71
CA LEU A 9 27.55 10.39 4.01
C LEU A 9 28.51 10.64 5.18
N GLU A 10 29.71 10.06 5.14
CA GLU A 10 30.77 10.34 6.11
C GLU A 10 31.19 11.81 6.06
N THR A 11 31.37 12.36 4.85
CA THR A 11 31.72 13.77 4.66
C THR A 11 30.65 14.66 5.26
N VAL A 12 29.37 14.42 4.96
CA VAL A 12 28.26 15.20 5.53
C VAL A 12 28.19 15.07 7.05
N ALA A 13 28.33 13.85 7.58
CA ALA A 13 28.31 13.59 9.02
C ALA A 13 29.52 14.21 9.77
N SER A 14 30.61 14.52 9.05
CA SER A 14 31.77 15.22 9.62
C SER A 14 31.51 16.71 9.86
N TYR A 15 30.58 17.32 9.12
CA TYR A 15 30.24 18.75 9.25
C TYR A 15 29.06 19.00 10.20
N ALA A 16 28.10 18.09 10.27
CA ALA A 16 26.92 18.23 11.12
C ALA A 16 26.34 16.88 11.53
N ARG A 17 25.53 16.85 12.59
CA ARG A 17 24.81 15.64 12.99
C ARG A 17 23.75 15.29 11.93
N LEU A 18 23.88 14.12 11.32
CA LEU A 18 22.97 13.64 10.29
C LEU A 18 21.87 12.77 10.90
N VAL A 19 20.61 12.99 10.53
CA VAL A 19 19.50 12.08 10.85
C VAL A 19 18.99 11.47 9.54
N LEU A 20 19.05 10.15 9.45
CA LEU A 20 18.57 9.38 8.30
C LEU A 20 17.28 8.65 8.71
N LEU A 21 16.19 8.96 8.01
CA LEU A 21 14.90 8.28 8.18
C LEU A 21 14.70 7.34 6.99
N ILE A 22 14.48 6.06 7.26
CA ILE A 22 14.25 5.04 6.23
C ILE A 22 12.96 4.31 6.55
N ASP A 23 12.01 4.38 5.64
CA ASP A 23 10.70 3.78 5.79
C ASP A 23 10.66 2.40 5.11
N ASP A 24 9.91 1.46 5.68
CA ASP A 24 9.62 0.13 5.13
C ASP A 24 10.87 -0.70 4.75
N ILE A 25 11.84 -0.82 5.68
CA ILE A 25 13.10 -1.52 5.38
C ILE A 25 12.94 -3.01 5.07
N GLN A 26 11.78 -3.61 5.35
CA GLN A 26 11.47 -5.00 5.01
C GLN A 26 11.46 -5.27 3.50
N TRP A 27 11.36 -4.24 2.65
CA TRP A 27 11.39 -4.39 1.19
C TRP A 27 12.77 -4.11 0.58
N THR A 28 13.79 -3.94 1.43
CA THR A 28 15.16 -3.63 1.02
C THR A 28 15.86 -4.88 0.46
N ASP A 29 16.62 -4.71 -0.62
CA ASP A 29 17.50 -5.76 -1.15
C ASP A 29 18.76 -5.98 -0.28
N ASP A 30 19.45 -7.10 -0.47
CA ASP A 30 20.63 -7.46 0.33
C ASP A 30 21.79 -6.45 0.17
N GLY A 31 21.99 -5.86 -1.01
CA GLY A 31 23.06 -4.89 -1.25
C GLY A 31 22.82 -3.57 -0.52
N SER A 32 21.55 -3.16 -0.44
CA SER A 32 21.08 -2.00 0.31
C SER A 32 21.18 -2.24 1.82
N LEU A 33 20.81 -3.44 2.32
CA LEU A 33 21.03 -3.83 3.72
C LEU A 33 22.52 -3.83 4.09
N ASP A 34 23.40 -4.31 3.21
CA ASP A 34 24.85 -4.28 3.41
C ASP A 34 25.42 -2.87 3.48
N LEU A 35 24.80 -1.91 2.81
CA LEU A 35 25.16 -0.51 2.90
C LEU A 35 24.68 0.08 4.24
N LEU A 36 23.49 -0.29 4.71
CA LEU A 36 23.01 0.12 6.03
C LEU A 36 23.86 -0.43 7.16
N ARG A 37 24.32 -1.70 7.07
CA ARG A 37 25.25 -2.30 8.04
C ARG A 37 26.47 -1.43 8.26
N PHE A 38 27.02 -0.84 7.21
CA PHE A 38 28.19 0.02 7.34
C PHE A 38 27.94 1.18 8.31
N PHE A 39 26.78 1.83 8.25
CA PHE A 39 26.48 2.99 9.10
C PHE A 39 25.98 2.62 10.50
N THR A 40 25.28 1.50 10.63
CA THR A 40 24.66 1.10 11.90
C THR A 40 25.57 0.20 12.74
N VAL A 41 26.49 -0.53 12.13
CA VAL A 41 27.40 -1.46 12.82
C VAL A 41 28.78 -0.85 13.06
N ASP A 42 29.33 -0.07 12.11
CA ASP A 42 30.66 0.53 12.27
C ASP A 42 30.64 1.63 13.33
N LYS A 43 31.39 1.42 14.42
CA LYS A 43 31.46 2.30 15.59
C LYS A 43 32.18 3.63 15.34
N THR A 44 32.93 3.74 14.24
CA THR A 44 33.69 4.96 13.91
C THR A 44 32.77 6.13 13.54
N ILE A 45 31.54 5.85 13.10
CA ILE A 45 30.53 6.84 12.74
C ILE A 45 29.72 7.21 13.99
N THR A 46 29.91 8.41 14.54
CA THR A 46 29.28 8.84 15.81
C THR A 46 28.30 10.01 15.64
N ASN A 47 28.39 10.75 14.53
CA ASN A 47 27.55 11.92 14.23
C ASN A 47 26.32 11.58 13.37
N MET A 48 25.81 10.35 13.44
CA MET A 48 24.64 9.91 12.69
C MET A 48 23.58 9.29 13.61
N VAL A 49 22.31 9.56 13.33
CA VAL A 49 21.14 8.85 13.86
C VAL A 49 20.44 8.20 12.69
N VAL A 50 20.13 6.91 12.80
CA VAL A 50 19.37 6.18 11.79
C VAL A 50 18.07 5.72 12.43
N ILE A 51 16.95 6.16 11.86
CA ILE A 51 15.60 5.78 12.25
C ILE A 51 15.05 4.92 11.12
N MET A 52 14.60 3.72 11.46
CA MET A 52 14.06 2.76 10.51
C MET A 52 12.69 2.29 10.97
N SER A 53 11.75 2.16 10.04
CA SER A 53 10.49 1.46 10.26
C SER A 53 10.51 0.10 9.55
N TYR A 54 9.88 -0.90 10.15
CA TYR A 54 9.60 -2.15 9.48
C TYR A 54 8.37 -2.85 10.06
N ARG A 55 7.85 -3.84 9.32
CA ARG A 55 6.74 -4.68 9.76
C ARG A 55 7.26 -5.98 10.37
N ASP A 56 6.89 -6.25 11.62
CA ASP A 56 7.29 -7.48 12.33
C ASP A 56 6.83 -8.77 11.62
N SER A 57 5.75 -8.71 10.84
CA SER A 57 5.22 -9.86 10.08
C SER A 57 5.93 -10.17 8.77
N GLU A 58 6.78 -9.26 8.28
CA GLU A 58 7.43 -9.35 6.96
C GLU A 58 8.95 -9.39 7.08
N VAL A 59 9.48 -9.82 8.23
CA VAL A 59 10.92 -9.91 8.46
C VAL A 59 11.50 -11.11 7.71
N GLN A 60 12.17 -10.82 6.60
CA GLN A 60 12.95 -11.80 5.86
C GLN A 60 14.29 -12.15 6.56
N PRO A 61 14.90 -13.33 6.30
CA PRO A 61 16.11 -13.76 7.00
C PRO A 61 17.29 -12.78 6.92
N SER A 62 17.46 -12.08 5.78
CA SER A 62 18.53 -11.09 5.62
C SER A 62 18.32 -9.86 6.50
N LEU A 63 17.07 -9.40 6.63
CA LEU A 63 16.68 -8.32 7.55
C LEU A 63 16.82 -8.77 9.01
N GLU A 64 16.40 -9.99 9.36
CA GLU A 64 16.56 -10.51 10.71
C GLU A 64 18.03 -10.51 11.15
N LYS A 65 18.91 -11.01 10.27
CA LYS A 65 20.36 -10.97 10.50
C LYS A 65 20.88 -9.53 10.62
N TYR A 66 20.34 -8.59 9.85
CA TYR A 66 20.70 -7.18 9.96
C TYR A 66 20.36 -6.60 11.34
N LEU A 67 19.14 -6.84 11.80
CA LEU A 67 18.66 -6.37 13.10
C LEU A 67 19.45 -6.99 14.27
N GLN A 68 19.86 -8.26 14.14
CA GLN A 68 20.73 -8.93 15.10
C GLN A 68 22.13 -8.30 15.14
N ASP A 69 22.76 -8.05 13.99
CA ASP A 69 24.08 -7.40 13.92
C ASP A 69 24.07 -6.00 14.55
N CYS A 70 23.00 -5.23 14.32
CA CYS A 70 22.78 -3.93 14.95
C CYS A 70 22.71 -4.06 16.48
N GLN A 71 21.94 -5.04 16.98
CA GLN A 71 21.80 -5.30 18.41
C GLN A 71 23.13 -5.71 19.04
N SER A 72 23.90 -6.60 18.41
CA SER A 72 25.20 -7.06 18.92
C SER A 72 26.25 -5.94 18.94
N SER A 73 26.18 -5.03 17.99
CA SER A 73 27.21 -4.00 17.82
C SER A 73 26.92 -2.72 18.60
N ARG A 74 25.66 -2.29 18.62
CA ARG A 74 25.21 -1.02 19.20
C ARG A 74 24.01 -1.18 20.14
N GLY A 75 23.85 -2.33 20.79
CA GLY A 75 22.72 -2.62 21.68
C GLY A 75 22.39 -1.52 22.69
N ASP A 76 23.41 -0.89 23.29
CA ASP A 76 23.22 0.21 24.28
C ASP A 76 22.68 1.52 23.67
N MET A 77 22.79 1.68 22.34
CA MET A 77 22.34 2.86 21.60
C MET A 77 21.14 2.55 20.69
N LEU A 78 20.70 1.29 20.63
CA LEU A 78 19.60 0.85 19.79
C LEU A 78 18.30 0.89 20.60
N GLU A 79 17.40 1.76 20.20
CA GLU A 79 16.04 1.80 20.72
C GLU A 79 15.09 1.15 19.72
N ARG A 80 14.25 0.23 20.20
CA ARG A 80 13.17 -0.37 19.42
C ARG A 80 11.84 0.07 19.98
N ILE A 81 11.09 0.81 19.18
CA ILE A 81 9.74 1.24 19.51
C ILE A 81 8.78 0.30 18.77
N HIS A 82 8.14 -0.60 19.52
CA HIS A 82 7.09 -1.43 18.97
C HIS A 82 5.78 -0.65 18.91
N LEU A 83 5.25 -0.46 17.70
CA LEU A 83 3.99 0.25 17.48
C LEU A 83 2.84 -0.75 17.43
N GLY A 84 2.03 -0.76 18.50
CA GLY A 84 0.78 -1.52 18.54
C GLY A 84 -0.36 -0.81 17.81
N HIS A 85 -1.52 -1.44 17.81
CA HIS A 85 -2.76 -0.77 17.46
C HIS A 85 -3.08 0.35 18.47
N LEU A 86 -3.75 1.40 18.01
CA LEU A 86 -4.26 2.48 18.85
C LEU A 86 -5.21 1.92 19.90
N THR A 87 -5.10 2.41 21.12
CA THR A 87 -6.11 2.13 22.14
C THR A 87 -7.39 2.93 21.83
N GLU A 88 -8.48 2.60 22.50
CA GLU A 88 -9.73 3.37 22.39
C GLU A 88 -9.50 4.84 22.77
N GLU A 89 -8.69 5.11 23.79
CA GLU A 89 -8.32 6.46 24.20
C GLU A 89 -7.53 7.19 23.11
N SER A 90 -6.54 6.55 22.49
CA SER A 90 -5.82 7.16 21.36
C SER A 90 -6.72 7.42 20.16
N VAL A 91 -7.69 6.54 19.88
CA VAL A 91 -8.71 6.79 18.85
C VAL A 91 -9.56 7.99 19.23
N ASN A 92 -9.97 8.12 20.50
CA ASN A 92 -10.75 9.27 20.96
C ASN A 92 -9.97 10.60 20.85
N GLU A 93 -8.68 10.60 21.21
CA GLU A 93 -7.79 11.75 21.02
C GLU A 93 -7.66 12.13 19.54
N MET A 94 -7.50 11.13 18.67
CA MET A 94 -7.45 11.34 17.22
C MET A 94 -8.76 11.96 16.69
N LEU A 95 -9.92 11.49 17.14
CA LEU A 95 -11.23 12.01 16.72
C LEU A 95 -11.50 13.41 17.26
N SER A 96 -11.21 13.65 18.54
CA SER A 96 -11.30 14.96 19.16
C SER A 96 -10.49 16.00 18.38
N HIS A 97 -9.28 15.62 17.95
CA HIS A 97 -8.44 16.47 17.11
C HIS A 97 -9.02 16.70 15.71
N PHE A 98 -9.46 15.64 15.00
CA PHE A 98 -9.99 15.78 13.63
C PHE A 98 -11.32 16.51 13.56
N LEU A 99 -12.17 16.37 14.56
CA LEU A 99 -13.50 16.98 14.60
C LEU A 99 -13.51 18.32 15.34
N GLU A 100 -12.37 18.74 15.91
CA GLU A 100 -12.25 19.94 16.76
C GLU A 100 -13.29 19.95 17.91
N LEU A 101 -13.54 18.78 18.49
CA LEU A 101 -14.48 18.56 19.60
C LEU A 101 -13.74 18.15 20.87
N ARG A 102 -14.38 18.27 22.05
CA ARG A 102 -13.79 17.78 23.31
C ARG A 102 -13.83 16.26 23.38
N LEU A 103 -12.91 15.68 24.15
CA LEU A 103 -12.80 14.22 24.34
C LEU A 103 -14.10 13.58 24.84
N GLU A 104 -14.89 14.28 25.65
CA GLU A 104 -16.17 13.77 26.16
C GLU A 104 -17.27 13.79 25.08
N GLU A 105 -17.12 14.62 24.04
CA GLU A 105 -18.08 14.72 22.94
C GLU A 105 -17.84 13.65 21.87
N THR A 106 -16.66 13.03 21.82
CA THR A 106 -16.28 12.03 20.79
C THR A 106 -16.18 10.60 21.31
N SER A 107 -16.38 10.38 22.62
CA SER A 107 -16.11 9.08 23.26
C SER A 107 -16.97 7.93 22.72
N ASP A 108 -18.24 8.22 22.44
CA ASP A 108 -19.22 7.28 21.88
C ASP A 108 -18.86 6.85 20.45
N LEU A 109 -18.42 7.80 19.63
CA LEU A 109 -17.93 7.53 18.29
C LEU A 109 -16.59 6.80 18.33
N ALA A 110 -15.72 7.15 19.28
CA ALA A 110 -14.44 6.48 19.49
C ALA A 110 -14.60 5.00 19.85
N GLU A 111 -15.49 4.68 20.79
CA GLU A 111 -15.82 3.30 21.16
C GLU A 111 -16.30 2.49 19.93
N LEU A 112 -17.19 3.08 19.12
CA LEU A 112 -17.70 2.45 17.91
C LEU A 112 -16.59 2.21 16.89
N ILE A 113 -15.79 3.24 16.59
CA ILE A 113 -14.70 3.16 15.61
C ILE A 113 -13.64 2.17 16.09
N HIS A 114 -13.21 2.25 17.35
CA HIS A 114 -12.25 1.32 17.92
C HIS A 114 -12.78 -0.13 17.89
N GLY A 115 -14.05 -0.34 18.26
CA GLY A 115 -14.69 -1.66 18.23
C GLY A 115 -14.71 -2.30 16.84
N ARG A 116 -14.86 -1.50 15.78
CA ARG A 116 -14.87 -1.92 14.37
C ARG A 116 -13.48 -2.07 13.77
N THR A 117 -12.52 -1.25 14.18
CA THR A 117 -11.20 -1.15 13.54
C THR A 117 -10.11 -1.87 14.34
N LYS A 118 -10.44 -2.31 15.56
CA LYS A 118 -9.52 -2.92 16.53
C LYS A 118 -8.27 -2.07 16.76
N GLY A 119 -8.43 -0.75 16.69
CA GLY A 119 -7.35 0.21 16.91
C GLY A 119 -6.40 0.42 15.74
N ASN A 120 -6.62 -0.19 14.58
CA ASN A 120 -5.74 0.09 13.45
C ASN A 120 -5.97 1.53 12.94
N ALA A 121 -4.94 2.37 13.02
CA ALA A 121 -5.02 3.79 12.71
C ALA A 121 -5.52 4.07 11.28
N PHE A 122 -5.02 3.33 10.29
CA PHE A 122 -5.48 3.45 8.92
C PHE A 122 -6.98 3.11 8.84
N PHE A 123 -7.45 2.03 9.47
CA PHE A 123 -8.88 1.70 9.42
C PHE A 123 -9.76 2.68 10.18
N ALA A 124 -9.29 3.23 11.30
CA ALA A 124 -10.00 4.27 12.03
C ALA A 124 -10.22 5.51 11.16
N THR A 125 -9.19 5.96 10.43
CA THR A 125 -9.31 7.09 9.50
C THR A 125 -10.23 6.77 8.30
N GLN A 126 -10.10 5.58 7.70
CA GLN A 126 -10.94 5.15 6.58
C GLN A 126 -12.41 5.00 6.99
N PHE A 127 -12.66 4.47 8.19
CA PHE A 127 -14.01 4.33 8.72
C PHE A 127 -14.65 5.71 8.94
N LEU A 128 -13.91 6.64 9.54
CA LEU A 128 -14.38 8.01 9.74
C LEU A 128 -14.76 8.69 8.42
N GLN A 129 -13.88 8.60 7.41
CA GLN A 129 -14.17 9.14 6.08
C GLN A 129 -15.39 8.44 5.44
N SER A 130 -15.57 7.13 5.64
CA SER A 130 -16.75 6.42 5.10
C SER A 130 -18.05 6.88 5.76
N LEU A 131 -18.03 7.33 7.02
CA LEU A 131 -19.21 7.92 7.65
C LEU A 131 -19.54 9.26 7.01
N GLN A 132 -18.53 10.05 6.66
CA GLN A 132 -18.71 11.31 5.95
C GLN A 132 -19.28 11.08 4.54
N ASP A 133 -18.73 10.13 3.79
CA ASP A 133 -19.21 9.81 2.42
C ASP A 133 -20.67 9.34 2.38
N LYS A 134 -21.17 8.77 3.49
CA LYS A 134 -22.55 8.27 3.64
C LYS A 134 -23.49 9.27 4.31
N ASP A 135 -23.04 10.52 4.52
CA ASP A 135 -23.78 11.55 5.26
C ASP A 135 -24.20 11.13 6.68
N LEU A 136 -23.44 10.21 7.30
CA LEU A 136 -23.66 9.76 8.69
C LEU A 136 -22.86 10.60 9.69
N LEU A 137 -21.79 11.22 9.22
CA LEU A 137 -21.01 12.24 9.93
C LEU A 137 -21.07 13.52 9.10
N THR A 138 -21.74 14.55 9.62
CA THR A 138 -22.02 15.78 8.88
C THR A 138 -21.60 17.01 9.67
N TYR A 139 -21.16 18.05 8.96
CA TYR A 139 -20.83 19.32 9.57
C TYR A 139 -22.07 20.22 9.63
N CYS A 140 -22.54 20.52 10.84
CA CYS A 140 -23.71 21.34 11.07
C CYS A 140 -23.34 22.83 11.00
N THR A 141 -23.77 23.51 9.94
CA THR A 141 -23.41 24.91 9.69
C THR A 141 -24.09 25.90 10.64
N SER A 142 -25.14 25.50 11.36
CA SER A 142 -25.81 26.36 12.34
C SER A 142 -25.12 26.35 13.71
N THR A 143 -24.50 25.24 14.08
CA THR A 143 -23.78 25.07 15.36
C THR A 143 -22.26 25.10 15.20
N PHE A 144 -21.76 25.11 13.95
CA PHE A 144 -20.34 25.00 13.59
C PHE A 144 -19.65 23.77 14.20
N LYS A 145 -20.39 22.66 14.31
CA LYS A 145 -19.92 21.41 14.91
C LYS A 145 -20.21 20.22 14.02
N TRP A 146 -19.35 19.21 14.10
CA TRP A 146 -19.65 17.89 13.57
C TRP A 146 -20.76 17.23 14.38
N THR A 147 -21.66 16.55 13.66
CA THR A 147 -22.79 15.83 14.23
C THR A 147 -22.93 14.47 13.57
N TRP A 148 -23.28 13.46 14.36
CA TRP A 148 -23.55 12.10 13.91
C TRP A 148 -24.75 11.52 14.65
N ASP A 149 -25.34 10.49 14.07
CA ASP A 149 -26.39 9.69 14.70
C ASP A 149 -25.83 8.29 14.94
N LEU A 150 -25.50 7.98 16.20
CA LEU A 150 -24.91 6.70 16.59
C LEU A 150 -25.75 5.50 16.16
N GLU A 151 -27.07 5.59 16.22
CA GLU A 151 -27.94 4.47 15.89
C GLU A 151 -27.91 4.23 14.38
N ARG A 152 -27.96 5.29 13.56
CA ARG A 152 -27.79 5.17 12.11
C ARG A 152 -26.39 4.67 11.73
N VAL A 153 -25.35 5.08 12.45
CA VAL A 153 -23.99 4.57 12.27
C VAL A 153 -23.94 3.08 12.60
N ARG A 154 -24.53 2.63 13.71
CA ARG A 154 -24.58 1.21 14.11
C ARG A 154 -25.33 0.35 13.09
N GLU A 155 -26.50 0.79 12.65
CA GLU A 155 -27.32 0.08 11.66
C GLU A 155 -26.61 -0.06 10.31
N SER A 156 -26.05 1.04 9.80
CA SER A 156 -25.36 1.07 8.50
C SER A 156 -24.01 0.35 8.48
N THR A 157 -23.44 0.06 9.65
CA THR A 157 -22.13 -0.59 9.81
C THR A 157 -22.23 -2.00 10.39
N SER A 158 -23.45 -2.52 10.60
CA SER A 158 -23.72 -3.87 11.09
C SER A 158 -23.32 -4.99 10.11
N VAL A 159 -22.98 -4.65 8.86
CA VAL A 159 -22.68 -5.60 7.77
C VAL A 159 -21.17 -5.68 7.41
N CYS A 160 -20.33 -4.77 7.91
CA CYS A 160 -18.89 -4.76 7.59
C CYS A 160 -18.10 -5.46 8.70
N GLU A 161 -17.95 -6.79 8.60
CA GLU A 161 -17.21 -7.59 9.58
C GLU A 161 -15.69 -7.50 9.43
N ASN A 162 -15.16 -6.95 8.33
CA ASN A 162 -13.73 -6.77 8.13
C ASN A 162 -13.37 -5.47 7.41
N VAL A 163 -12.16 -5.01 7.68
CA VAL A 163 -11.46 -3.88 7.04
C VAL A 163 -11.52 -3.94 5.53
N VAL A 164 -11.30 -5.14 5.00
CA VAL A 164 -11.32 -5.42 3.58
C VAL A 164 -12.70 -5.09 3.04
N ASP A 165 -13.77 -5.37 3.78
CA ASP A 165 -15.16 -5.13 3.35
C ASP A 165 -15.51 -3.63 3.35
N LEU A 166 -14.92 -2.82 4.23
CA LEU A 166 -15.08 -1.38 4.18
C LEU A 166 -14.42 -0.79 2.93
N VAL A 167 -13.19 -1.21 2.64
CA VAL A 167 -12.48 -0.75 1.44
C VAL A 167 -13.14 -1.30 0.18
N LYS A 168 -13.65 -2.55 0.20
CA LYS A 168 -14.47 -3.12 -0.87
C LYS A 168 -15.70 -2.26 -1.13
N GLY A 169 -16.45 -1.87 -0.09
CA GLY A 169 -17.61 -1.00 -0.23
C GLY A 169 -17.28 0.36 -0.87
N ARG A 170 -16.10 0.93 -0.58
CA ARG A 170 -15.62 2.14 -1.27
C ARG A 170 -15.30 1.88 -2.74
N ILE A 171 -14.62 0.78 -3.04
CA ILE A 171 -14.30 0.38 -4.41
C ILE A 171 -15.58 0.05 -5.21
N ASP A 172 -16.61 -0.50 -4.55
CA ASP A 172 -17.91 -0.79 -5.14
C ASP A 172 -18.74 0.46 -5.46
N ASN A 173 -18.40 1.60 -4.86
CA ASN A 173 -19.00 2.90 -5.21
C ASN A 173 -18.25 3.65 -6.30
N LEU A 174 -17.10 3.15 -6.76
CA LEU A 174 -16.37 3.74 -7.88
C LEU A 174 -17.10 3.51 -9.20
N PRO A 175 -16.92 4.43 -10.18
CA PRO A 175 -17.22 4.15 -11.59
C PRO A 175 -16.61 2.82 -12.02
N SER A 176 -17.30 2.09 -12.90
CA SER A 176 -16.93 0.72 -13.20
C SER A 176 -15.54 0.63 -13.85
N GLU A 177 -15.17 1.62 -14.65
CA GLU A 177 -13.83 1.75 -15.22
C GLU A 177 -12.75 1.87 -14.12
N ALA A 178 -13.00 2.70 -13.11
CA ALA A 178 -12.09 2.89 -11.99
C ALA A 178 -11.96 1.63 -11.13
N ARG A 179 -13.07 0.90 -10.93
CA ARG A 179 -13.08 -0.39 -10.25
C ARG A 179 -12.24 -1.43 -10.99
N ARG A 180 -12.37 -1.52 -12.32
CA ARG A 180 -11.58 -2.46 -13.12
C ARG A 180 -10.12 -2.10 -13.17
N ILE A 181 -9.77 -0.82 -13.30
CA ILE A 181 -8.38 -0.37 -13.28
C ILE A 181 -7.71 -0.68 -11.94
N ILE A 182 -8.38 -0.42 -10.81
CA ILE A 182 -7.78 -0.72 -9.49
C ILE A 182 -7.64 -2.23 -9.23
N GLN A 183 -8.57 -3.04 -9.73
CA GLN A 183 -8.47 -4.51 -9.70
C GLN A 183 -7.25 -5.01 -10.50
N LEU A 184 -7.07 -4.51 -11.74
CA LEU A 184 -5.92 -4.85 -12.57
C LEU A 184 -4.61 -4.38 -11.95
N ALA A 185 -4.57 -3.16 -11.41
CA ALA A 185 -3.42 -2.65 -10.69
C ALA A 185 -3.05 -3.55 -9.50
N ALA A 186 -4.04 -4.05 -8.76
CA ALA A 186 -3.83 -4.95 -7.64
C ALA A 186 -3.22 -6.30 -8.06
N CYS A 187 -3.59 -6.80 -9.25
CA CYS A 187 -2.94 -7.97 -9.86
C CYS A 187 -1.50 -7.68 -10.27
N VAL A 188 -1.21 -6.51 -10.83
CA VAL A 188 0.15 -6.12 -11.27
C VAL A 188 1.11 -6.06 -10.09
N GLY A 189 0.72 -5.43 -8.97
CA GLY A 189 1.53 -5.38 -7.76
C GLY A 189 1.19 -4.21 -6.83
N SER A 190 1.85 -4.16 -5.66
CA SER A 190 1.68 -3.06 -4.69
C SER A 190 2.21 -1.72 -5.22
N HIS A 191 3.16 -1.78 -6.15
CA HIS A 191 3.73 -0.67 -6.90
C HIS A 191 3.65 -0.98 -8.39
N PHE A 192 3.22 -0.02 -9.20
CA PHE A 192 3.06 -0.22 -10.64
C PHE A 192 3.30 1.07 -11.42
N ARG A 193 3.71 0.94 -12.68
CA ARG A 193 3.85 2.08 -13.60
C ARG A 193 2.62 2.27 -14.47
N THR A 194 2.38 3.53 -14.82
CA THR A 194 1.26 3.94 -15.70
C THR A 194 1.33 3.26 -17.06
N ASP A 195 2.51 3.27 -17.70
CA ASP A 195 2.73 2.69 -19.03
C ASP A 195 2.52 1.17 -19.06
N VAL A 196 2.91 0.50 -17.99
CA VAL A 196 2.70 -0.94 -17.82
C VAL A 196 1.22 -1.25 -17.65
N LEU A 197 0.51 -0.50 -16.81
CA LEU A 197 -0.93 -0.69 -16.62
C LEU A 197 -1.73 -0.42 -17.89
N GLU A 198 -1.39 0.64 -18.64
CA GLU A 198 -1.98 0.93 -19.95
C GLU A 198 -1.77 -0.21 -20.95
N GLY A 199 -0.56 -0.77 -20.99
CA GLY A 199 -0.24 -1.89 -21.86
C GLY A 199 -0.96 -3.18 -21.47
N VAL A 200 -1.08 -3.46 -20.17
CA VAL A 200 -1.90 -4.57 -19.65
C VAL A 200 -3.36 -4.42 -20.06
N VAL A 201 -3.95 -3.24 -19.89
CA VAL A 201 -5.35 -2.98 -20.30
C VAL A 201 -5.54 -3.24 -21.79
N LYS A 202 -4.64 -2.71 -22.64
CA LYS A 202 -4.68 -2.95 -24.09
C LYS A 202 -4.52 -4.44 -24.44
N HIS A 203 -3.63 -5.14 -23.75
CA HIS A 203 -3.39 -6.56 -23.96
C HIS A 203 -4.65 -7.39 -23.66
N ILE A 204 -5.24 -7.18 -22.48
CA ILE A 204 -6.46 -7.88 -22.03
C ILE A 204 -7.64 -7.62 -22.98
N LEU A 205 -7.80 -6.37 -23.46
CA LEU A 205 -8.86 -6.02 -24.40
C LEU A 205 -8.68 -6.61 -25.81
N THR A 206 -7.44 -6.92 -26.20
CA THR A 206 -7.12 -7.46 -27.53
C THR A 206 -7.22 -8.99 -27.56
N GLU A 207 -7.24 -9.64 -26.39
CA GLU A 207 -7.36 -11.08 -26.30
C GLU A 207 -8.72 -11.56 -26.84
N LYS A 208 -8.77 -12.76 -27.43
CA LYS A 208 -10.00 -13.32 -28.04
C LYS A 208 -10.74 -14.31 -27.12
N GLN A 209 -10.31 -14.46 -25.86
CA GLN A 209 -10.84 -15.46 -24.93
C GLN A 209 -12.02 -14.95 -24.08
N GLN A 210 -12.67 -15.89 -23.38
CA GLN A 210 -13.98 -15.72 -22.72
C GLN A 210 -14.00 -14.66 -21.60
N HIS A 211 -12.86 -14.31 -21.00
CA HIS A 211 -12.78 -13.36 -19.87
C HIS A 211 -12.73 -11.88 -20.27
N VAL A 212 -12.58 -11.57 -21.56
CA VAL A 212 -12.61 -10.19 -22.10
C VAL A 212 -13.90 -9.46 -21.69
N PHE A 213 -15.01 -10.19 -21.50
CA PHE A 213 -16.29 -9.61 -21.08
C PHE A 213 -16.21 -8.80 -19.79
N LEU A 214 -15.37 -9.22 -18.83
CA LEU A 214 -15.24 -8.55 -17.53
C LEU A 214 -14.62 -7.16 -17.62
N PHE A 215 -13.84 -6.88 -18.67
CA PHE A 215 -13.08 -5.65 -18.83
C PHE A 215 -13.51 -4.84 -20.06
N LYS A 216 -14.61 -5.19 -20.75
CA LYS A 216 -15.08 -4.48 -21.96
C LYS A 216 -15.30 -2.99 -21.76
N GLU A 217 -15.70 -2.60 -20.56
CA GLU A 217 -15.90 -1.20 -20.15
C GLU A 217 -14.60 -0.39 -20.15
N LEU A 218 -13.43 -1.04 -20.16
CA LEU A 218 -12.14 -0.38 -20.30
C LEU A 218 -11.82 0.04 -21.74
N ASN A 219 -12.66 -0.30 -22.72
CA ASN A 219 -12.40 0.05 -24.12
C ASN A 219 -12.47 1.57 -24.33
N GLY A 220 -11.35 2.18 -24.73
CA GLY A 220 -11.24 3.62 -24.94
C GLY A 220 -11.09 4.43 -23.64
N VAL A 221 -10.88 3.78 -22.50
CA VAL A 221 -10.66 4.45 -21.22
C VAL A 221 -9.31 5.15 -21.17
N ASP A 222 -9.31 6.39 -20.69
CA ASP A 222 -8.10 7.11 -20.33
C ASP A 222 -7.62 6.64 -18.95
N VAL A 223 -6.64 5.75 -18.95
CA VAL A 223 -6.06 5.17 -17.71
C VAL A 223 -5.44 6.26 -16.84
N VAL A 224 -4.85 7.31 -17.42
CA VAL A 224 -4.24 8.41 -16.65
C VAL A 224 -5.31 9.18 -15.89
N ALA A 225 -6.43 9.49 -16.54
CA ALA A 225 -7.56 10.14 -15.90
C ALA A 225 -8.16 9.29 -14.76
N VAL A 226 -8.28 7.98 -14.98
CA VAL A 226 -8.76 7.05 -13.94
C VAL A 226 -7.78 6.95 -12.77
N LEU A 227 -6.48 6.89 -13.01
CA LEU A 227 -5.48 6.91 -11.93
C LEU A 227 -5.52 8.22 -11.14
N GLN A 228 -5.80 9.35 -11.80
CA GLN A 228 -6.01 10.62 -11.09
C GLN A 228 -7.26 10.58 -10.22
N LEU A 229 -8.35 9.96 -10.69
CA LEU A 229 -9.54 9.73 -9.87
C LEU A 229 -9.21 8.88 -8.63
N LEU A 230 -8.54 7.74 -8.82
CA LEU A 230 -8.17 6.83 -7.72
C LEU A 230 -7.27 7.51 -6.66
N LYS A 231 -6.40 8.44 -7.09
CA LYS A 231 -5.63 9.31 -6.17
C LYS A 231 -6.53 10.24 -5.36
N THR A 232 -7.50 10.89 -5.99
CA THR A 232 -8.48 11.75 -5.30
C THR A 232 -9.30 10.97 -4.28
N TYR A 233 -9.62 9.71 -4.57
CA TYR A 233 -10.29 8.80 -3.63
C TYR A 233 -9.36 8.25 -2.52
N GLY A 234 -8.07 8.61 -2.51
CA GLY A 234 -7.12 8.18 -1.50
C GLY A 234 -6.83 6.67 -1.51
N LEU A 235 -6.98 6.01 -2.67
CA LEU A 235 -6.74 4.57 -2.81
C LEU A 235 -5.31 4.27 -3.26
N ILE A 236 -4.74 5.18 -4.05
CA ILE A 236 -3.37 5.09 -4.56
C ILE A 236 -2.68 6.46 -4.42
N GLU A 237 -1.35 6.44 -4.44
CA GLU A 237 -0.49 7.62 -4.47
C GLU A 237 0.41 7.58 -5.70
N GLY A 238 0.64 8.76 -6.30
CA GLY A 238 1.62 8.91 -7.37
C GLY A 238 3.02 9.12 -6.81
N THR A 239 4.00 8.46 -7.41
CA THR A 239 5.43 8.66 -7.13
C THR A 239 6.14 9.17 -8.39
N LYS A 240 7.48 9.23 -8.38
CA LYS A 240 8.25 9.79 -9.49
C LYS A 240 8.15 8.91 -10.74
N ASN A 241 8.31 9.52 -11.91
CA ASN A 241 8.42 8.83 -13.20
C ASN A 241 7.21 7.93 -13.57
N GLY A 242 5.99 8.34 -13.21
CA GLY A 242 4.77 7.63 -13.59
C GLY A 242 4.50 6.34 -12.81
N TRP A 243 5.26 6.11 -11.74
CA TRP A 243 4.98 5.08 -10.74
C TRP A 243 3.83 5.49 -9.83
N HIS A 244 3.09 4.49 -9.36
CA HIS A 244 2.04 4.61 -8.35
C HIS A 244 2.19 3.48 -7.34
N LYS A 245 1.69 3.71 -6.13
CA LYS A 245 1.57 2.68 -5.09
C LYS A 245 0.20 2.73 -4.45
N PHE A 246 -0.27 1.61 -3.91
CA PHE A 246 -1.43 1.63 -3.03
C PHE A 246 -1.09 2.41 -1.75
N VAL A 247 -2.03 3.22 -1.26
CA VAL A 247 -1.85 3.95 0.02
C VAL A 247 -1.61 2.97 1.17
N HIS A 248 -2.20 1.78 1.07
CA HIS A 248 -1.99 0.68 2.01
C HIS A 248 -2.20 -0.67 1.34
N ASP A 249 -1.48 -1.70 1.76
CA ASP A 249 -1.58 -3.09 1.27
C ASP A 249 -3.01 -3.67 1.39
N ARG A 250 -3.77 -3.17 2.36
CA ARG A 250 -5.17 -3.57 2.57
C ARG A 250 -6.09 -3.07 1.45
N VAL A 251 -5.76 -1.92 0.86
CA VAL A 251 -6.46 -1.43 -0.34
C VAL A 251 -6.16 -2.33 -1.53
N GLN A 252 -4.91 -2.77 -1.69
CA GLN A 252 -4.55 -3.75 -2.70
C GLN A 252 -5.30 -5.07 -2.46
N GLN A 253 -5.30 -5.60 -1.24
CA GLN A 253 -6.00 -6.86 -0.90
C GLN A 253 -7.51 -6.77 -1.13
N ALA A 254 -8.15 -5.65 -0.77
CA ALA A 254 -9.56 -5.41 -1.05
C ALA A 254 -9.84 -5.36 -2.54
N SER A 255 -9.03 -4.62 -3.30
CA SER A 255 -9.14 -4.53 -4.76
C SER A 255 -8.95 -5.90 -5.42
N TYR A 256 -7.95 -6.67 -4.97
CA TYR A 256 -7.64 -7.99 -5.49
C TYR A 256 -8.75 -9.02 -5.18
N SER A 257 -9.29 -9.02 -3.95
CA SER A 257 -10.34 -9.96 -3.53
C SER A 257 -11.74 -9.65 -4.12
N LEU A 258 -11.93 -8.52 -4.79
CA LEU A 258 -13.13 -8.24 -5.58
C LEU A 258 -13.14 -8.95 -6.94
N LEU A 259 -12.00 -9.48 -7.38
CA LEU A 259 -11.97 -10.39 -8.51
C LEU A 259 -12.53 -11.73 -8.03
N GLU A 260 -13.60 -12.21 -8.68
CA GLU A 260 -14.21 -13.52 -8.38
C GLU A 260 -13.12 -14.59 -8.22
N GLU A 261 -13.10 -15.25 -7.06
CA GLU A 261 -12.07 -16.24 -6.71
C GLU A 261 -12.05 -17.40 -7.72
N GLY A 262 -10.86 -17.88 -8.05
CA GLY A 262 -10.65 -19.04 -8.93
C GLY A 262 -10.04 -18.69 -10.29
N SER A 263 -10.63 -19.22 -11.37
CA SER A 263 -10.04 -19.21 -12.72
C SER A 263 -9.78 -17.83 -13.29
N THR A 264 -10.51 -16.80 -12.86
CA THR A 264 -10.34 -15.42 -13.33
C THR A 264 -9.03 -14.80 -12.87
N GLN A 265 -8.65 -14.99 -11.59
CA GLN A 265 -7.39 -14.46 -11.05
C GLN A 265 -6.18 -15.13 -11.70
N ASP A 266 -6.19 -16.46 -11.78
CA ASP A 266 -5.10 -17.22 -12.42
C ASP A 266 -4.95 -16.84 -13.91
N HIS A 267 -6.07 -16.66 -14.62
CA HIS A 267 -6.06 -16.21 -16.01
C HIS A 267 -5.51 -14.79 -16.16
N LEU A 268 -5.91 -13.84 -15.29
CA LEU A 268 -5.36 -12.49 -15.30
C LEU A 268 -3.86 -12.47 -15.04
N HIS A 269 -3.38 -13.24 -14.06
CA HIS A 269 -1.95 -13.40 -13.82
C HIS A 269 -1.22 -13.97 -15.03
N CYS A 270 -1.84 -14.91 -15.75
CA CYS A 270 -1.29 -15.44 -17.00
C CYS A 270 -1.16 -14.34 -18.06
N GLN A 271 -2.22 -13.58 -18.32
CA GLN A 271 -2.22 -12.51 -19.33
C GLN A 271 -1.22 -11.39 -18.99
N ILE A 272 -1.19 -10.97 -17.73
CA ILE A 272 -0.22 -9.97 -17.26
C ILE A 272 1.19 -10.52 -17.45
N GLY A 273 1.47 -11.76 -17.02
CA GLY A 273 2.78 -12.39 -17.19
C GLY A 273 3.20 -12.51 -18.66
N LEU A 274 2.29 -12.88 -19.56
CA LEU A 274 2.55 -12.95 -21.00
C LEU A 274 2.85 -11.58 -21.61
N TYR A 275 2.09 -10.55 -21.23
CA TYR A 275 2.35 -9.17 -21.64
C TYR A 275 3.71 -8.68 -21.16
N LEU A 276 4.03 -8.87 -19.88
CA LEU A 276 5.31 -8.46 -19.30
C LEU A 276 6.47 -9.21 -19.95
N ARG A 277 6.31 -10.51 -20.25
CA ARG A 277 7.32 -11.30 -20.98
C ARG A 277 7.58 -10.74 -22.38
N THR A 278 6.54 -10.38 -23.13
CA THR A 278 6.71 -9.77 -24.47
C THR A 278 7.41 -8.41 -24.37
N THR A 279 7.05 -7.60 -23.37
CA THR A 279 7.69 -6.31 -23.08
C THR A 279 9.16 -6.47 -22.68
N LEU A 280 9.47 -7.48 -21.86
CA LEU A 280 10.83 -7.83 -21.48
C LEU A 280 11.67 -8.24 -22.70
N HIS A 281 11.11 -9.06 -23.59
CA HIS A 281 11.78 -9.44 -24.83
C HIS A 281 12.01 -8.27 -25.79
N SER A 282 11.08 -7.32 -25.90
CA SER A 282 11.23 -6.17 -26.79
C SER A 282 12.26 -5.16 -26.30
N LEU A 283 12.38 -4.99 -24.97
CA LEU A 283 13.38 -4.11 -24.36
C LEU A 283 14.78 -4.74 -24.32
N GLY A 284 14.87 -6.07 -24.24
CA GLY A 284 16.14 -6.81 -24.23
C GLY A 284 17.07 -6.29 -23.13
N SER A 285 18.28 -5.88 -23.50
CA SER A 285 19.29 -5.35 -22.57
C SER A 285 18.93 -4.02 -21.92
N ASN A 286 17.91 -3.31 -22.42
CA ASN A 286 17.44 -2.04 -21.87
C ASN A 286 16.32 -2.24 -20.84
N ALA A 287 15.91 -3.48 -20.55
CA ALA A 287 14.87 -3.75 -19.58
C ALA A 287 15.37 -3.44 -18.16
N GLU A 288 14.51 -2.79 -17.37
CA GLU A 288 14.75 -2.57 -15.94
C GLU A 288 14.56 -3.90 -15.17
N ASP A 289 15.41 -4.18 -14.18
CA ASP A 289 15.44 -5.45 -13.45
C ASP A 289 14.08 -5.85 -12.83
N TRP A 290 13.32 -4.86 -12.34
CA TRP A 290 12.01 -5.11 -11.74
C TRP A 290 11.03 -5.78 -12.71
N LEU A 291 11.16 -5.54 -14.03
CA LEU A 291 10.29 -6.14 -15.05
C LEU A 291 10.49 -7.65 -15.15
N LEU A 292 11.74 -8.12 -14.98
CA LEU A 292 12.06 -9.55 -14.94
C LEU A 292 11.39 -10.21 -13.73
N PHE A 293 11.56 -9.64 -12.54
CA PHE A 293 10.96 -10.18 -11.31
C PHE A 293 9.45 -10.17 -11.37
N ALA A 294 8.85 -9.07 -11.84
CA ALA A 294 7.40 -8.98 -12.04
C ALA A 294 6.89 -10.02 -13.04
N THR A 295 7.60 -10.25 -14.15
CA THR A 295 7.23 -11.29 -15.13
C THR A 295 7.21 -12.67 -14.49
N VAL A 296 8.26 -13.03 -13.74
CA VAL A 296 8.37 -14.35 -13.10
C VAL A 296 7.31 -14.53 -12.03
N ASP A 297 7.06 -13.52 -11.18
CA ASP A 297 6.04 -13.57 -10.13
C ASP A 297 4.63 -13.81 -10.71
N GLN A 298 4.27 -13.09 -11.79
CA GLN A 298 2.97 -13.25 -12.46
C GLN A 298 2.80 -14.65 -13.05
N LEU A 299 3.83 -15.18 -13.72
CA LEU A 299 3.78 -16.52 -14.29
C LEU A 299 3.74 -17.62 -13.21
N ASN A 300 4.41 -17.42 -12.06
CA ASN A 300 4.32 -18.34 -10.94
C ASN A 300 2.90 -18.38 -10.34
N LYS A 301 2.27 -17.22 -10.16
CA LYS A 301 0.86 -17.11 -9.73
C LYS A 301 -0.10 -17.79 -10.71
N ALA A 302 0.23 -17.78 -12.01
CA ALA A 302 -0.53 -18.45 -13.07
C ALA A 302 -0.18 -19.93 -13.29
N SER A 303 0.66 -20.55 -12.44
CA SER A 303 1.22 -21.90 -12.68
C SER A 303 0.17 -22.99 -12.95
N LYS A 304 -1.00 -22.91 -12.29
CA LYS A 304 -2.11 -23.86 -12.51
C LYS A 304 -2.74 -23.74 -13.90
N THR A 305 -2.78 -22.53 -14.47
CA THR A 305 -3.33 -22.26 -15.81
C THR A 305 -2.30 -22.46 -16.92
N LEU A 306 -1.00 -22.46 -16.59
CA LEU A 306 0.10 -22.74 -17.51
C LEU A 306 0.36 -24.24 -17.71
N ALA A 307 0.06 -25.07 -16.69
CA ALA A 307 0.25 -26.52 -16.74
C ALA A 307 -0.46 -27.28 -17.89
N PRO A 308 -1.59 -26.81 -18.46
CA PRO A 308 -2.19 -27.41 -19.65
C PRO A 308 -1.65 -26.88 -21.00
N ALA A 309 -0.75 -25.88 -21.00
CA ALA A 309 -0.33 -25.13 -22.19
C ALA A 309 1.18 -25.24 -22.53
N LEU A 310 1.95 -25.99 -21.74
CA LEU A 310 3.33 -26.42 -22.01
C LEU A 310 3.36 -27.94 -22.24
#